data_AF-D7L3P9-F1
#
_entry.id   AF-D7L3P9-F1
#
_cell.length_a   1.000
_cell.length_b   1.000
_cell.length_c   1.000
_cell.angle_alpha   90.00
_cell.angle_beta   90.00
_cell.angle_gamma   90.00
#
_symmetry.space_group_name_H-M   'P 1'
#
loop_
_entity.id
_entity.type
_entity.pdbx_description
1 polymer ?
#
loop_
_entity_poly.entity_id
_entity_poly.type
_entity_poly.pdbx_seq_one_letter_code
_entity_poly.pdbx_strand_id
1 'polypeptide(L)' 'MPMKSDSKIWGSLLSSCKTKGNLDVALVAMDHLVELEPEDMGNYVFALQYLRRLK' A
#
# COMPACT_ATOMS: atom_id res chain seq x y z
N MET A 1 0.53 -3.23 -24.42
CA MET A 1 1.79 -3.05 -23.66
C MET A 1 1.53 -3.45 -22.22
N PRO A 2 2.22 -4.45 -21.65
CA PRO A 2 2.08 -4.74 -20.22
C PRO A 2 2.82 -3.64 -19.47
N MET A 3 2.08 -2.67 -18.93
CA MET A 3 2.67 -1.66 -18.05
C MET A 3 3.08 -2.37 -16.77
N LYS A 4 4.39 -2.39 -16.49
CA LYS A 4 4.91 -2.81 -15.20
C LYS A 4 4.27 -1.89 -14.16
N SER A 5 3.61 -2.46 -13.17
CA SER A 5 2.93 -1.69 -12.13
C SER A 5 3.98 -0.93 -11.33
N ASP A 6 4.19 0.34 -11.65
CA ASP A 6 5.09 1.22 -10.91
C ASP A 6 4.51 1.52 -9.52
N SER A 7 5.37 1.93 -8.59
CA SER A 7 5.00 2.32 -7.22
C SER A 7 3.80 3.27 -7.18
N LYS A 8 3.67 4.17 -8.16
CA LYS A 8 2.54 5.10 -8.28
C LYS A 8 1.18 4.40 -8.41
N ILE A 9 1.10 3.27 -9.11
CA ILE A 9 -0.16 2.52 -9.30
C ILE A 9 -0.56 1.87 -7.97
N TRP A 10 0.38 1.21 -7.31
CA TRP A 10 0.13 0.60 -6.01
C TRP A 10 -0.15 1.64 -4.92
N GLY A 11 0.53 2.79 -4.95
CA GLY A 11 0.27 3.91 -4.04
C GLY A 11 -1.13 4.52 -4.22
N SER A 12 -1.60 4.64 -5.47
CA SER A 12 -2.97 5.05 -5.77
C SER A 12 -4.01 4.03 -5.26
N LEU A 13 -3.74 2.73 -5.45
CA LEU A 13 -4.58 1.65 -4.94
C LEU A 13 -4.62 1.66 -3.41
N LEU A 14 -3.49 1.79 -2.74
CA LEU A 14 -3.37 1.87 -1.28
C LEU A 14 -4.14 3.08 -0.72
N SER A 15 -4.02 4.24 -1.36
CA SER A 15 -4.76 5.46 -1.00
C SER A 15 -6.28 5.25 -1.12
N SER A 16 -6.74 4.60 -2.19
CA SER A 16 -8.16 4.28 -2.38
C SER A 16 -8.70 3.31 -1.31
N CYS A 17 -7.86 2.37 -0.86
CA CYS A 17 -8.21 1.43 0.21
C CYS A 17 -8.35 2.13 1.56
N LYS A 18 -7.64 3.24 1.79
CA LYS A 18 -7.78 4.08 2.98
C LYS A 18 -9.21 4.62 3.14
N THR A 19 -9.85 4.96 2.03
CA THR A 19 -11.20 5.56 2.01
C THR A 19 -12.29 4.51 2.14
N LYS A 20 -12.14 3.35 1.49
CA LYS A 20 -13.17 2.29 1.49
C LYS A 20 -12.99 1.23 2.58
N GLY A 21 -11.87 1.24 3.31
CA GLY A 21 -11.62 0.31 4.41
C GLY A 21 -11.37 -1.14 3.96
N ASN A 22 -10.95 -1.36 2.71
CA ASN A 22 -10.60 -2.69 2.24
C ASN A 22 -9.14 -2.98 2.59
N LEU A 23 -8.96 -3.64 3.73
CA LEU A 23 -7.67 -3.85 4.36
C LEU A 23 -6.85 -4.94 3.67
N ASP A 24 -7.50 -5.96 3.10
CA ASP A 24 -6.83 -7.05 2.39
C ASP A 24 -6.13 -6.53 1.13
N VAL A 25 -6.82 -5.66 0.38
CA VAL A 25 -6.26 -5.04 -0.84
C VAL A 25 -5.17 -4.03 -0.48
N ALA A 26 -5.31 -3.33 0.64
CA ALA A 26 -4.27 -2.43 1.15
C ALA A 26 -2.98 -3.21 1.48
N LEU A 27 -3.09 -4.40 2.05
CA LEU A 27 -1.94 -5.22 2.44
C LEU A 27 -1.15 -5.71 1.23
N VAL A 28 -1.84 -6.20 0.20
CA VAL A 28 -1.23 -6.63 -1.07
C VAL A 28 -0.56 -5.45 -1.78
N ALA A 29 -1.22 -4.29 -1.81
CA ALA A 29 -0.65 -3.09 -2.41
C ALA A 29 0.62 -2.64 -1.69
N MET A 30 0.63 -2.76 -0.35
CA MET A 30 1.81 -2.46 0.46
C MET A 30 2.97 -3.42 0.23
N ASP A 31 2.70 -4.72 0.12
CA ASP A 31 3.74 -5.73 -0.08
C ASP A 31 4.51 -5.44 -1.39
N HIS A 32 3.78 -5.17 -2.46
CA HIS A 32 4.37 -4.77 -3.74
C HIS A 32 5.09 -3.41 -3.68
N LEU A 33 4.59 -2.46 -2.89
CA LEU A 33 5.25 -1.18 -2.70
C LEU A 33 6.57 -1.30 -1.94
N VAL A 34 6.65 -2.18 -0.95
CA VAL A 34 7.88 -2.46 -0.19
C VAL A 34 8.89 -3.21 -1.07
N GLU A 35 8.44 -4.12 -1.94
CA GLU A 35 9.31 -4.77 -2.93
C GLU A 35 9.87 -3.79 -3.97
N LEU A 36 9.06 -2.81 -4.41
CA LEU A 36 9.43 -1.83 -5.43
C LEU A 36 10.28 -0.68 -4.87
N GLU A 37 9.92 -0.15 -3.70
CA GLU A 37 10.53 1.02 -3.07
C GLU A 37 10.75 0.76 -1.57
N PRO A 38 11.72 -0.11 -1.21
CA PRO A 38 11.98 -0.47 0.19
C PRO A 38 12.46 0.71 1.05
N GLU A 39 12.98 1.78 0.42
CA GLU A 39 13.43 3.00 1.09
C GLU A 39 12.29 4.00 1.37
N ASP A 40 11.10 3.81 0.77
CA ASP A 40 9.97 4.71 1.01
C ASP A 40 9.28 4.38 2.35
N MET A 41 9.69 5.11 3.39
CA MET A 41 9.12 5.06 4.74
C MET A 41 7.61 5.39 4.77
N GLY A 42 7.05 6.01 3.73
CA GLY A 42 5.62 6.28 3.61
C GLY A 42 4.76 5.01 3.63
N ASN A 43 5.26 3.92 3.05
CA ASN A 43 4.58 2.63 3.03
C ASN A 43 4.50 2.03 4.43
N TYR A 44 5.59 2.09 5.20
CA TYR A 44 5.63 1.62 6.59
C TYR A 44 4.69 2.39 7.52
N VAL A 45 4.57 3.71 7.34
CA VAL A 45 3.63 4.54 8.12
C VAL A 45 2.17 4.15 7.87
N PHE A 46 1.85 3.63 6.68
CA PHE A 46 0.52 3.12 6.37
C PHE A 46 0.26 1.76 7.02
N ALA A 47 1.22 0.82 6.98
CA ALA A 47 1.15 -0.45 7.73
C ALA A 47 0.97 -0.20 9.23
N LEU A 48 1.70 0.77 9.79
CA LEU A 48 1.57 1.13 11.20
C LEU A 48 0.19 1.69 11.55
N GLN A 49 -0.45 2.46 10.65
CA GLN A 49 -1.83 2.90 10.82
C GLN A 49 -2.83 1.73 10.74
N TYR A 50 -2.58 0.74 9.90
CA TYR A 50 -3.39 -0.46 9.81
C TYR A 50 -3.35 -1.30 11.09
N LEU A 51 -2.15 -1.59 11.62
CA LEU A 51 -1.96 -2.33 12.87
C LEU A 51 -2.65 -1.66 14.07
N ARG A 52 -2.77 -0.32 14.05
CA ARG A 52 -3.49 0.43 15.09
C ARG A 52 -5.01 0.30 15.01
N ARG A 53 -5.58 -0.01 13.84
CA ARG A 53 -7.03 -0.19 13.65
C ARG A 53 -7.52 -1.61 13.96
N LEU A 54 -6.61 -2.58 14.09
CA LEU A 54 -6.91 -3.96 14.49
C LEU A 54 -6.95 -4.16 16.03
N LYS A 55 -6.79 -3.09 16.82
CA LYS A 55 -6.90 -3.09 18.29
C LYS A 55 -8.20 -2.44 18.75
#